data_AF-A0AAQ4FKS8-F1
#
_entry.id   AF-A0AAQ4FKS8-F1
#
_cell.length_a   1.000
_cell.length_b   1.000
_cell.length_c   1.000
_cell.angle_alpha   90.00
_cell.angle_beta   90.00
_cell.angle_gamma   90.00
#
_symmetry.space_group_name_H-M   'P 1'
#
loop_
_entity.id
_entity.type
_entity.pdbx_description
1 polymer ?
#
loop_
_entity_poly.entity_id
_entity_poly.type
_entity_poly.pdbx_seq_one_letter_code
_entity_poly.pdbx_strand_id
1 'polypeptide(L)'
;MGGTPDYNESVAMNLSFYMAAKMSPGEVRSGREFTVGDGLYYGGYYNAPLVPESTYSVGLAAEVDFEGTKCEKYWPEKTAIYGEIQVHFIAEEQFPDYVIHQLHITLADTTREVKHFHLTSWPDHGVPLYPNTVLTFRRKVNQYRTYNEAPVVVHCSAGIGRTGTYILLDNLLEQSQSEGVVDVVGQLSAMRQNRMNVVETLEQYNFVHRALMESVCIRDHSVPCSKMYDRYTELLSLDETTGKSAIVKEFE
;
A
#
# COMPACT_ATOMS: atom_id res chain seq x y z
N MET A 1 7.57 4.05 -22.33
CA MET A 1 8.95 3.52 -22.20
C MET A 1 9.77 4.55 -21.46
N GLY A 2 9.85 4.45 -20.14
CA GLY A 2 10.84 5.18 -19.35
C GLY A 2 11.68 4.11 -18.69
N GLY A 3 12.90 3.89 -19.20
CA GLY A 3 13.83 2.95 -18.59
C GLY A 3 14.33 3.47 -17.24
N THR A 4 14.85 2.58 -16.41
CA THR A 4 15.49 2.96 -15.15
C THR A 4 16.81 3.68 -15.48
N PRO A 5 17.06 4.90 -14.97
CA PRO A 5 18.15 5.74 -15.45
C PRO A 5 19.53 5.21 -15.06
N ASP A 6 20.45 5.20 -16.02
CA ASP A 6 21.88 5.01 -15.71
C ASP A 6 22.51 6.26 -15.08
N TYR A 7 23.78 6.17 -14.65
CA TYR A 7 24.47 7.30 -14.02
C TYR A 7 24.55 8.54 -14.90
N ASN A 8 24.87 8.39 -16.19
CA ASN A 8 25.03 9.53 -17.10
C ASN A 8 23.68 10.16 -17.44
N GLU A 9 22.65 9.34 -17.63
CA GLU A 9 21.27 9.80 -17.81
C GLU A 9 20.77 10.55 -16.58
N SER A 10 21.03 10.01 -15.38
CA SER A 10 20.70 10.64 -14.11
C SER A 10 21.34 12.02 -13.97
N VAL A 11 22.65 12.15 -14.28
CA VAL A 11 23.36 13.44 -14.28
C VAL A 11 22.76 14.39 -15.31
N ALA A 12 22.52 13.94 -16.54
CA ALA A 12 21.98 14.77 -17.61
C ALA A 12 20.56 15.28 -17.31
N MET A 13 19.75 14.46 -16.63
CA MET A 13 18.37 14.77 -16.25
C MET A 13 18.25 15.39 -14.86
N ASN A 14 19.37 15.62 -14.17
CA ASN A 14 19.42 16.14 -12.80
C ASN A 14 18.55 15.33 -11.81
N LEU A 15 18.61 14.00 -11.90
CA LEU A 15 17.91 13.08 -11.01
C LEU A 15 18.73 12.83 -9.75
N SER A 16 18.04 12.56 -8.64
CA SER A 16 18.68 12.29 -7.34
C SER A 16 19.10 10.82 -7.15
N PHE A 17 18.95 9.98 -8.18
CA PHE A 17 19.21 8.54 -8.11
C PHE A 17 19.65 8.00 -9.46
N TYR A 18 20.41 6.90 -9.46
CA TYR A 18 20.79 6.15 -10.65
C TYR A 18 20.87 4.66 -10.29
N MET A 19 20.81 3.78 -11.28
CA MET A 19 21.06 2.36 -11.08
C MET A 19 22.56 2.09 -11.15
N ALA A 20 23.09 1.49 -10.08
CA ALA A 20 24.49 1.08 -10.00
C ALA A 20 24.74 -0.30 -10.64
N ALA A 21 23.72 -1.16 -10.69
CA ALA A 21 23.82 -2.52 -11.23
C ALA A 21 22.45 -3.09 -11.61
N LYS A 22 22.42 -3.96 -12.62
CA LYS A 22 21.34 -4.94 -12.85
C LYS A 22 21.94 -6.35 -12.79
N MET A 23 21.29 -7.23 -12.04
CA MET A 23 21.71 -8.62 -11.88
C MET A 23 20.57 -9.55 -12.26
N SER A 24 20.90 -10.63 -12.98
CA SER A 24 19.96 -11.69 -13.27
C SER A 24 19.67 -12.54 -12.01
N PRO A 25 18.52 -13.26 -11.95
CA PRO A 25 18.24 -14.17 -10.85
C PRO A 25 19.29 -15.28 -10.64
N GLY A 26 20.02 -15.65 -11.71
CA GLY A 26 21.12 -16.62 -11.62
C GLY A 26 22.34 -16.04 -10.90
N GLU A 27 22.72 -14.80 -11.21
CA GLU A 27 23.84 -14.11 -10.58
C GLU A 27 23.60 -13.87 -9.09
N VAL A 28 22.37 -13.46 -8.73
CA VAL A 28 21.98 -13.29 -7.32
C VAL A 28 22.09 -14.61 -6.56
N ARG A 29 21.58 -15.72 -7.14
CA ARG A 29 21.66 -17.05 -6.51
C ARG A 29 23.08 -17.60 -6.41
N SER A 30 23.96 -17.23 -7.33
CA SER A 30 25.36 -17.64 -7.32
C SER A 30 26.20 -16.94 -6.24
N GLY A 31 25.65 -15.91 -5.57
CA GLY A 31 26.36 -15.15 -4.55
C GLY A 31 27.46 -14.25 -5.13
N ARG A 32 27.26 -13.71 -6.34
CA ARG A 32 28.21 -12.78 -6.97
C ARG A 32 28.49 -11.60 -6.05
N GLU A 33 29.76 -11.34 -5.75
CA GLU A 33 30.17 -10.15 -5.00
C GLU A 33 29.93 -8.88 -5.82
N PHE A 34 29.46 -7.84 -5.14
CA PHE A 34 29.17 -6.52 -5.70
C PHE A 34 29.55 -5.44 -4.69
N THR A 35 30.33 -4.46 -5.13
CA THR A 35 30.77 -3.32 -4.31
C THR A 35 30.20 -2.05 -4.91
N VAL A 36 29.43 -1.28 -4.14
CA VAL A 36 28.87 0.00 -4.63
C VAL A 36 29.99 1.02 -4.83
N GLY A 37 30.02 1.66 -6.00
CA GLY A 37 30.98 2.68 -6.40
C GLY A 37 32.39 2.20 -6.70
N ASP A 38 32.53 1.00 -7.24
CA ASP A 38 33.82 0.47 -7.70
C ASP A 38 34.23 0.95 -9.11
N GLY A 39 33.38 1.74 -9.79
CA GLY A 39 33.65 2.23 -11.13
C GLY A 39 33.52 1.17 -12.23
N LEU A 40 32.92 0.02 -11.95
CA LEU A 40 32.69 -1.05 -12.93
C LEU A 40 31.28 -1.00 -13.53
N TYR A 41 31.03 -1.85 -14.53
CA TYR A 41 29.72 -2.00 -15.16
C TYR A 41 29.05 -3.32 -14.75
N TYR A 42 27.77 -3.25 -14.41
CA TYR A 42 26.97 -4.41 -13.99
C TYR A 42 25.62 -4.41 -14.71
N GLY A 43 25.38 -5.40 -15.56
CA GLY A 43 24.11 -5.54 -16.29
C GLY A 43 23.77 -4.32 -17.17
N GLY A 44 24.79 -3.65 -17.72
CA GLY A 44 24.65 -2.45 -18.55
C GLY A 44 24.73 -1.12 -17.80
N TYR A 45 24.73 -1.15 -16.46
CA TYR A 45 24.74 0.07 -15.63
C TYR A 45 26.13 0.41 -15.12
N TYR A 46 26.50 1.69 -15.18
CA TYR A 46 27.77 2.20 -14.65
C TYR A 46 27.68 2.45 -13.13
N ASN A 47 28.49 1.74 -12.36
CA ASN A 47 28.59 1.88 -10.91
C ASN A 47 29.56 2.99 -10.52
N ALA A 48 29.14 4.25 -10.74
CA ALA A 48 30.00 5.41 -10.57
C ALA A 48 30.67 5.48 -9.17
N PRO A 49 31.97 5.84 -9.09
CA PRO A 49 32.67 5.92 -7.82
C PRO A 49 32.00 6.84 -6.80
N LEU A 50 31.94 6.38 -5.56
CA LEU A 50 31.41 7.20 -4.46
C LEU A 50 32.37 8.35 -4.17
N VAL A 51 31.80 9.51 -3.85
CA VAL A 51 32.53 10.70 -3.44
C VAL A 51 32.82 10.60 -1.94
N PRO A 52 34.09 10.79 -1.51
CA PRO A 52 34.43 10.83 -0.09
C PRO A 52 33.55 11.82 0.68
N GLU A 53 33.27 11.51 1.95
CA GLU A 53 32.49 12.35 2.87
C GLU A 53 31.04 12.63 2.44
N SER A 54 30.55 11.94 1.40
CA SER A 54 29.16 12.03 0.96
C SER A 54 28.29 10.92 1.57
N THR A 55 27.02 11.23 1.79
CA THR A 55 26.03 10.26 2.31
C THR A 55 25.21 9.70 1.16
N TYR A 56 25.06 8.38 1.11
CA TYR A 56 24.31 7.68 0.06
C TYR A 56 23.23 6.79 0.66
N SER A 57 22.06 6.75 0.03
CA SER A 57 21.04 5.74 0.28
C SER A 57 21.14 4.66 -0.79
N VAL A 58 21.49 3.44 -0.38
CA VAL A 58 21.59 2.29 -1.27
C VAL A 58 20.36 1.41 -1.10
N GLY A 59 19.70 1.07 -2.20
CA GLY A 59 18.50 0.23 -2.19
C GLY A 59 18.58 -0.88 -3.24
N LEU A 60 17.86 -1.97 -2.97
CA LEU A 60 17.67 -3.07 -3.92
C LEU A 60 16.23 -3.02 -4.43
N ALA A 61 16.08 -3.11 -5.75
CA ALA A 61 14.79 -3.22 -6.40
C ALA A 61 14.75 -4.49 -7.26
N ALA A 62 13.61 -5.16 -7.27
CA ALA A 62 13.33 -6.23 -8.22
C ALA A 62 12.59 -5.63 -9.41
N GLU A 63 13.16 -5.76 -10.60
CA GLU A 63 12.52 -5.40 -11.86
C GLU A 63 11.90 -6.65 -12.48
N VAL A 64 10.69 -6.50 -13.00
CA VAL A 64 9.96 -7.57 -13.69
C VAL A 64 9.63 -7.09 -15.10
N ASP A 65 10.39 -7.58 -16.09
CA ASP A 65 10.14 -7.37 -17.52
C ASP A 65 9.08 -8.36 -18.05
N PHE A 66 7.94 -8.46 -17.37
CA PHE A 66 6.87 -9.41 -17.73
C PHE A 66 5.53 -8.69 -17.98
N GLU A 67 4.95 -8.92 -19.15
CA GLU A 67 3.60 -8.46 -19.53
C GLU A 67 2.47 -9.41 -19.05
N GLY A 68 2.78 -10.50 -18.33
CA GLY A 68 1.76 -11.42 -17.83
C GLY A 68 1.35 -11.17 -16.37
N THR A 69 0.91 -12.23 -15.69
CA THR A 69 0.32 -12.20 -14.34
C THR A 69 1.17 -11.38 -13.34
N LYS A 70 0.59 -10.30 -12.81
CA LYS A 70 1.27 -9.37 -11.89
C LYS A 70 1.59 -9.98 -10.53
N CYS A 71 0.81 -10.97 -10.09
CA CYS A 71 1.01 -11.73 -8.87
C CYS A 71 0.43 -13.13 -9.05
N GLU A 72 1.24 -14.16 -8.86
CA GLU A 72 0.77 -15.55 -8.92
C GLU A 72 -0.13 -15.87 -7.72
N LYS A 73 -1.12 -16.73 -7.93
CA LYS A 73 -1.99 -17.20 -6.84
C LYS A 73 -1.17 -18.03 -5.86
N TYR A 74 -0.97 -17.52 -4.64
CA TYR A 74 -0.17 -18.14 -3.59
C TYR A 74 -1.00 -18.78 -2.47
N TRP A 75 -2.32 -18.89 -2.66
CA TRP A 75 -3.22 -19.60 -1.76
C TRP A 75 -3.93 -20.75 -2.49
N PRO A 76 -4.20 -21.88 -1.81
CA PRO A 76 -4.85 -23.03 -2.44
C PRO A 76 -6.37 -22.87 -2.51
N GLU A 77 -7.03 -23.68 -3.35
CA GLU A 77 -8.49 -23.82 -3.33
C GLU A 77 -8.98 -24.65 -2.13
N LYS A 78 -8.12 -25.50 -1.57
CA LYS A 78 -8.45 -26.34 -0.40
C LYS A 78 -7.26 -26.51 0.53
N THR A 79 -6.22 -27.23 0.10
CA THR A 79 -5.00 -27.43 0.90
C THR A 79 -3.82 -27.54 -0.03
N ALA A 80 -2.71 -26.88 0.30
CA ALA A 80 -1.43 -27.06 -0.35
C ALA A 80 -0.28 -26.93 0.64
N ILE A 81 0.89 -27.45 0.25
CA ILE A 81 2.13 -27.36 1.01
C ILE A 81 3.13 -26.54 0.19
N TYR A 82 3.69 -25.51 0.80
CA TYR A 82 4.68 -24.60 0.22
C TYR A 82 5.96 -24.68 1.08
N GLY A 83 6.89 -25.53 0.69
CA GLY A 83 8.05 -25.86 1.53
C GLY A 83 7.60 -26.59 2.80
N GLU A 84 7.89 -26.02 3.97
CA GLU A 84 7.49 -26.57 5.27
C GLU A 84 6.12 -26.04 5.76
N ILE A 85 5.53 -25.11 5.00
CA ILE A 85 4.29 -24.44 5.38
C ILE A 85 3.10 -25.15 4.74
N GLN A 86 2.18 -25.65 5.55
CA GLN A 86 0.89 -26.15 5.09
C GLN A 86 -0.16 -25.03 5.17
N VAL A 87 -0.86 -24.78 4.07
CA VAL A 87 -1.94 -23.78 3.99
C VAL A 87 -3.25 -24.49 3.71
N HIS A 88 -4.26 -24.24 4.53
CA HIS A 88 -5.61 -24.75 4.37
C HIS A 88 -6.60 -23.59 4.19
N PHE A 89 -7.36 -23.62 3.10
CA PHE A 89 -8.41 -22.65 2.81
C PHE A 89 -9.68 -23.02 3.57
N ILE A 90 -10.19 -22.07 4.37
CA ILE A 90 -11.34 -22.27 5.25
C ILE A 90 -12.61 -21.70 4.65
N ALA A 91 -12.57 -20.41 4.29
CA ALA A 91 -13.75 -19.68 3.83
C ALA A 91 -13.38 -18.48 2.97
N GLU A 92 -14.36 -18.02 2.19
CA GLU A 92 -14.32 -16.82 1.36
C GLU A 92 -15.51 -15.91 1.68
N GLU A 93 -15.25 -14.62 1.85
CA GLU A 93 -16.27 -13.58 1.91
C GLU A 93 -16.10 -12.64 0.72
N GLN A 94 -17.08 -12.62 -0.18
CA GLN A 94 -17.08 -11.78 -1.37
C GLN A 94 -17.72 -10.42 -1.09
N PHE A 95 -17.01 -9.34 -1.42
CA PHE A 95 -17.52 -7.97 -1.43
C PHE A 95 -17.45 -7.40 -2.86
N PRO A 96 -18.08 -6.24 -3.14
CA PRO A 96 -18.05 -5.64 -4.48
C PRO A 96 -16.64 -5.30 -4.97
N ASP A 97 -15.80 -4.76 -4.08
CA ASP A 97 -14.48 -4.25 -4.42
C ASP A 97 -13.33 -5.17 -4.02
N TYR A 98 -13.57 -6.12 -3.10
CA TYR A 98 -12.54 -6.95 -2.50
C TYR A 98 -13.08 -8.32 -2.07
N VAL A 99 -12.16 -9.22 -1.77
CA VAL A 99 -12.45 -10.56 -1.24
C VAL A 99 -11.64 -10.77 0.03
N ILE A 100 -12.21 -11.48 1.00
CA ILE A 100 -11.50 -11.90 2.21
C ILE A 100 -11.43 -13.42 2.22
N HIS A 101 -10.23 -13.99 2.32
CA HIS A 101 -10.04 -15.41 2.56
C HIS A 101 -9.68 -15.63 4.03
N GLN A 102 -10.24 -16.68 4.62
CA GLN A 102 -9.79 -17.23 5.90
C GLN A 102 -8.92 -18.45 5.62
N LEU A 103 -7.68 -18.41 6.10
CA LEU A 103 -6.69 -19.45 5.90
C LEU A 103 -6.20 -19.97 7.26
N HIS A 104 -5.95 -21.27 7.36
CA HIS A 104 -5.14 -21.83 8.43
C HIS A 104 -3.75 -22.13 7.88
N ILE A 105 -2.73 -21.54 8.49
CA ILE A 105 -1.33 -21.75 8.14
C ILE A 105 -0.67 -22.53 9.26
N THR A 106 -0.11 -23.69 8.93
CA THR A 106 0.58 -24.59 9.85
C THR A 106 2.05 -24.65 9.48
N LEU A 107 2.91 -24.41 10.48
CA LEU A 107 4.35 -24.62 10.39
C LEU A 107 4.76 -25.49 11.59
N ALA A 108 5.39 -26.63 11.32
CA ALA A 108 5.61 -27.69 12.32
C ALA A 108 4.30 -28.02 13.05
N ASP A 109 4.25 -27.85 14.37
CA ASP A 109 3.09 -28.17 15.20
C ASP A 109 2.21 -26.95 15.54
N THR A 110 2.50 -25.77 15.00
CA THR A 110 1.75 -24.54 15.28
C THR A 110 0.87 -24.15 14.10
N THR A 111 -0.43 -24.05 14.34
CA THR A 111 -1.41 -23.53 13.38
C THR A 111 -1.88 -22.14 13.79
N ARG A 112 -1.93 -21.22 12.82
CA ARG A 112 -2.46 -19.87 12.99
C ARG A 112 -3.55 -19.60 11.97
N GLU A 113 -4.57 -18.86 12.38
CA GLU A 113 -5.53 -18.28 11.45
C GLU A 113 -4.93 -17.02 10.81
N VAL A 114 -5.09 -16.89 9.50
CA VAL A 114 -4.69 -15.72 8.72
C VAL A 114 -5.89 -15.24 7.91
N LYS A 115 -6.23 -13.95 8.06
CA LYS A 115 -7.18 -13.26 7.20
C LYS A 115 -6.42 -12.61 6.04
N HIS A 116 -6.71 -13.05 4.83
CA HIS A 116 -6.10 -12.53 3.61
C HIS A 116 -7.09 -11.63 2.89
N PHE A 117 -6.76 -10.34 2.76
CA PHE A 117 -7.61 -9.33 2.16
C PHE A 117 -7.10 -8.98 0.75
N HIS A 118 -7.93 -9.19 -0.26
CA HIS A 118 -7.59 -8.95 -1.66
C HIS A 118 -8.49 -7.87 -2.27
N LEU A 119 -7.97 -6.66 -2.44
CA LEU A 119 -8.65 -5.55 -3.10
C LEU A 119 -8.59 -5.73 -4.62
N THR A 120 -9.69 -6.19 -5.22
CA THR A 120 -9.76 -6.63 -6.63
C THR A 120 -10.10 -5.50 -7.60
N SER A 121 -10.70 -4.40 -7.12
CA SER A 121 -11.11 -3.28 -7.97
C SER A 121 -10.04 -2.20 -8.17
N TRP A 122 -8.85 -2.32 -7.57
CA TRP A 122 -7.76 -1.36 -7.80
C TRP A 122 -7.13 -1.61 -9.17
N PRO A 123 -7.24 -0.66 -10.12
CA PRO A 123 -6.80 -0.86 -11.51
C PRO A 123 -5.29 -1.10 -11.61
N ASP A 124 -4.88 -1.75 -12.70
CA ASP A 124 -3.47 -2.04 -12.92
C ASP A 124 -2.63 -0.80 -13.18
N HIS A 125 -3.21 0.17 -13.88
CA HIS A 125 -2.66 1.50 -14.12
C HIS A 125 -3.52 2.55 -13.42
N GLY A 126 -2.87 3.44 -12.68
CA GLY A 126 -3.51 4.56 -11.99
C GLY A 126 -4.05 4.21 -10.61
N VAL A 127 -5.19 4.81 -10.27
CA VAL A 127 -5.80 4.76 -8.93
C VAL A 127 -7.30 4.50 -9.03
N PRO A 128 -7.96 4.01 -7.95
CA PRO A 128 -9.42 3.93 -7.92
C PRO A 128 -10.04 5.31 -8.17
N LEU A 129 -11.14 5.34 -8.93
CA LEU A 129 -11.82 6.58 -9.27
C LEU A 129 -12.28 7.34 -8.01
N TYR A 130 -12.80 6.59 -7.04
CA TYR A 130 -13.32 7.10 -5.78
C TYR A 130 -12.50 6.60 -4.58
N PRO A 131 -12.06 7.49 -3.67
CA PRO A 131 -11.33 7.09 -2.47
C PRO A 131 -12.07 6.12 -1.55
N ASN A 132 -13.41 6.20 -1.50
CA ASN A 132 -14.23 5.34 -0.66
C ASN A 132 -13.95 3.83 -0.81
N THR A 133 -13.54 3.38 -2.00
CA THR A 133 -13.14 1.99 -2.26
C THR A 133 -12.01 1.56 -1.31
N VAL A 134 -10.94 2.37 -1.21
CA VAL A 134 -9.79 2.07 -0.35
C VAL A 134 -10.11 2.37 1.11
N LEU A 135 -10.87 3.43 1.39
CA LEU A 135 -11.26 3.79 2.77
C LEU A 135 -12.13 2.69 3.40
N THR A 136 -13.11 2.16 2.67
CA THR A 136 -13.98 1.07 3.16
C THR A 136 -13.20 -0.23 3.34
N PHE A 137 -12.33 -0.56 2.38
CA PHE A 137 -11.41 -1.69 2.50
C PHE A 137 -10.53 -1.58 3.75
N ARG A 138 -9.90 -0.42 3.96
CA ARG A 138 -9.09 -0.13 5.16
C ARG A 138 -9.88 -0.30 6.45
N ARG A 139 -11.10 0.27 6.53
CA ARG A 139 -11.99 0.10 7.70
C ARG A 139 -12.23 -1.37 7.99
N LYS A 140 -12.46 -2.18 6.94
CA LYS A 140 -12.68 -3.63 7.07
C LYS A 140 -11.42 -4.35 7.56
N VAL A 141 -10.23 -4.03 7.04
CA VAL A 141 -8.94 -4.57 7.53
C VAL A 141 -8.75 -4.26 9.01
N ASN A 142 -8.98 -3.01 9.41
CA ASN A 142 -8.76 -2.54 10.78
C ASN A 142 -9.73 -3.15 11.81
N GLN A 143 -10.87 -3.74 11.38
CA GLN A 143 -11.75 -4.51 12.27
C GLN A 143 -11.10 -5.82 12.78
N TYR A 144 -10.14 -6.37 12.04
CA TYR A 144 -9.46 -7.63 12.38
C TYR A 144 -8.01 -7.44 12.79
N ARG A 145 -7.50 -6.20 12.71
CA ARG A 145 -6.13 -5.88 13.07
C ARG A 145 -5.99 -5.89 14.60
N THR A 146 -5.16 -6.79 15.12
CA THR A 146 -4.70 -6.75 16.51
C THR A 146 -3.48 -5.85 16.60
N TYR A 147 -3.68 -4.62 17.05
CA TYR A 147 -2.58 -3.66 17.21
C TYR A 147 -1.54 -4.21 18.21
N ASN A 148 -0.25 -4.09 17.86
CA ASN A 148 0.93 -4.46 18.64
C ASN A 148 1.27 -5.96 18.76
N GLU A 149 0.55 -6.86 18.09
CA GLU A 149 0.91 -8.30 18.09
C GLU A 149 1.86 -8.68 16.94
N ALA A 150 1.59 -8.16 15.74
CA ALA A 150 2.38 -8.44 14.54
C ALA A 150 2.20 -7.35 13.47
N PRO A 151 3.19 -7.15 12.58
CA PRO A 151 3.03 -6.27 11.42
C PRO A 151 2.05 -6.86 10.41
N VAL A 152 1.27 -6.00 9.75
CA VAL A 152 0.42 -6.39 8.62
C VAL A 152 1.28 -6.51 7.36
N VAL A 153 1.20 -7.65 6.67
CA VAL A 153 1.84 -7.83 5.37
C VAL A 153 0.95 -7.22 4.29
N VAL A 154 1.48 -6.23 3.57
CA VAL A 154 0.81 -5.58 2.43
C VAL A 154 1.71 -5.75 1.20
N HIS A 155 1.14 -6.23 0.09
CA HIS A 155 1.89 -6.34 -1.16
C HIS A 155 0.98 -6.01 -2.37
N CYS A 156 1.63 -5.81 -3.51
CA CYS A 156 0.98 -5.75 -4.82
C CYS A 156 1.82 -6.60 -5.79
N SER A 157 2.26 -6.05 -6.92
CA SER A 157 3.26 -6.69 -7.78
C SER A 157 4.68 -6.40 -7.28
N ALA A 158 5.18 -5.18 -7.48
CA ALA A 158 6.51 -4.75 -7.01
C ALA A 158 6.54 -4.33 -5.51
N GLY A 159 5.38 -4.22 -4.87
CA GLY A 159 5.28 -3.82 -3.46
C GLY A 159 5.69 -2.38 -3.18
N ILE A 160 5.55 -1.46 -4.15
CA ILE A 160 5.92 -0.04 -3.99
C ILE A 160 4.76 0.93 -4.32
N GLY A 161 4.03 0.72 -5.42
CA GLY A 161 2.97 1.63 -5.87
C GLY A 161 1.69 1.55 -5.01
N ARG A 162 0.79 0.60 -5.32
CA ARG A 162 -0.47 0.41 -4.56
C ARG A 162 -0.22 0.12 -3.08
N THR A 163 0.78 -0.73 -2.79
CA THR A 163 1.25 -1.02 -1.42
C THR A 163 1.65 0.24 -0.69
N GLY A 164 2.51 1.06 -1.29
CA GLY A 164 2.95 2.31 -0.68
C GLY A 164 1.80 3.31 -0.49
N THR A 165 0.91 3.39 -1.47
CA THR A 165 -0.27 4.26 -1.42
C THR A 165 -1.20 3.87 -0.27
N TYR A 166 -1.45 2.57 -0.09
CA TYR A 166 -2.27 2.05 1.02
C TYR A 166 -1.61 2.33 2.38
N ILE A 167 -0.32 2.00 2.54
CA ILE A 167 0.38 2.17 3.83
C ILE A 167 0.51 3.66 4.18
N LEU A 168 0.83 4.53 3.20
CA LEU A 168 0.92 5.98 3.44
C LEU A 168 -0.42 6.54 3.92
N LEU A 169 -1.53 6.16 3.25
CA LEU A 169 -2.87 6.56 3.65
C LEU A 169 -3.24 6.02 5.04
N ASP A 170 -2.91 4.76 5.34
CA ASP A 170 -3.17 4.14 6.64
C ASP A 170 -2.48 4.91 7.78
N ASN A 171 -1.17 5.17 7.63
CA ASN A 171 -0.37 5.93 8.60
C ASN A 171 -0.91 7.35 8.80
N LEU A 172 -1.27 8.05 7.73
CA LEU A 172 -1.76 9.43 7.80
C LEU A 172 -3.15 9.51 8.46
N LEU A 173 -4.01 8.52 8.24
CA LEU A 173 -5.31 8.46 8.92
C LEU A 173 -5.17 8.07 10.40
N GLU A 174 -4.18 7.25 10.75
CA GLU A 174 -3.83 7.03 12.16
C GLU A 174 -3.30 8.32 12.80
N GLN A 175 -2.38 9.02 12.13
CA GLN A 175 -1.82 10.30 12.59
C GLN A 175 -2.91 11.35 12.79
N SER A 176 -3.86 11.47 11.85
CA SER A 176 -4.95 12.44 11.97
C SER A 176 -5.82 12.16 13.21
N GLN A 177 -6.01 10.89 13.55
CA GLN A 177 -6.83 10.49 14.70
C GLN A 177 -6.08 10.65 16.03
N SER A 178 -4.78 10.36 16.08
CA SER A 178 -3.98 10.42 17.30
C SER A 178 -3.48 11.83 17.62
N GLU A 179 -3.08 12.59 16.60
CA GLU A 179 -2.38 13.88 16.77
C GLU A 179 -3.21 15.08 16.30
N GLY A 180 -4.29 14.85 15.54
CA GLY A 180 -5.11 15.92 14.95
C GLY A 180 -4.42 16.67 13.80
N VAL A 181 -3.28 16.17 13.32
CA VAL A 181 -2.48 16.73 12.21
C VAL A 181 -2.07 15.62 11.25
N VAL A 182 -1.69 16.00 10.02
CA VAL A 182 -1.14 15.08 9.03
C VAL A 182 0.09 15.70 8.37
N ASP A 183 1.19 14.93 8.27
CA ASP A 183 2.39 15.33 7.54
C ASP A 183 2.64 14.37 6.37
N VAL A 184 1.97 14.64 5.25
CA VAL A 184 2.02 13.77 4.06
C VAL A 184 3.44 13.67 3.50
N VAL A 185 4.18 14.78 3.49
CA VAL A 185 5.54 14.83 2.91
C VAL A 185 6.53 14.14 3.82
N GLY A 186 6.48 14.41 5.13
CA GLY A 186 7.34 13.76 6.12
C GLY A 186 7.11 12.25 6.17
N GLN A 187 5.85 11.80 6.19
CA GLN A 187 5.52 10.36 6.18
C GLN A 187 6.01 9.66 4.91
N LEU A 188 5.77 10.23 3.72
CA LEU A 188 6.28 9.66 2.48
C LEU A 188 7.82 9.62 2.46
N SER A 189 8.46 10.69 2.93
CA SER A 189 9.93 10.76 3.00
C SER A 189 10.50 9.68 3.93
N ALA A 190 9.90 9.49 5.11
CA ALA A 190 10.28 8.42 6.04
C ALA A 190 10.04 7.02 5.46
N MET A 191 8.93 6.80 4.74
CA MET A 191 8.67 5.53 4.06
C MET A 191 9.72 5.25 2.98
N ARG A 192 10.12 6.26 2.20
CA ARG A 192 11.13 6.12 1.14
C ARG A 192 12.54 5.86 1.66
N GLN A 193 12.84 6.20 2.91
CA GLN A 193 14.08 5.78 3.58
C GLN A 193 14.10 4.28 3.88
N ASN A 194 12.93 3.66 4.10
CA ASN A 194 12.82 2.23 4.39
C ASN A 194 12.65 1.37 3.13
N ARG A 195 11.99 1.92 2.09
CA ARG A 195 11.80 1.25 0.80
C ARG A 195 11.74 2.27 -0.33
N MET A 196 12.72 2.22 -1.22
CA MET A 196 12.85 3.13 -2.34
C MET A 196 11.61 3.09 -3.24
N ASN A 197 11.24 4.25 -3.80
CA ASN A 197 10.15 4.43 -4.79
C ASN A 197 8.74 4.02 -4.32
N VAL A 198 8.53 3.84 -3.01
CA VAL A 198 7.19 3.72 -2.42
C VAL A 198 6.36 4.95 -2.79
N VAL A 199 5.08 4.70 -3.15
CA VAL A 199 4.22 5.65 -3.89
C VAL A 199 4.91 6.07 -5.18
N GLU A 200 4.64 5.31 -6.23
CA GLU A 200 5.43 5.28 -7.47
C GLU A 200 5.07 6.44 -8.40
N THR A 201 3.80 6.86 -8.43
CA THR A 201 3.30 7.87 -9.36
C THR A 201 2.73 9.10 -8.65
N LEU A 202 2.73 10.25 -9.35
CA LEU A 202 2.07 11.46 -8.88
C LEU A 202 0.56 11.26 -8.70
N GLU A 203 -0.06 10.43 -9.54
CA GLU A 203 -1.48 10.10 -9.43
C GLU A 203 -1.80 9.37 -8.13
N GLN A 204 -0.96 8.42 -7.72
CA GLN A 204 -1.05 7.74 -6.42
C GLN A 204 -0.86 8.72 -5.25
N TYR A 205 0.12 9.63 -5.36
CA TYR A 205 0.32 10.66 -4.35
C TYR A 205 -0.90 11.59 -4.21
N ASN A 206 -1.48 12.04 -5.33
CA ASN A 206 -2.70 12.85 -5.34
C ASN A 206 -3.91 12.07 -4.77
N PHE A 207 -4.02 10.78 -5.07
CA PHE A 207 -5.06 9.92 -4.50
C PHE A 207 -5.01 9.89 -2.96
N VAL A 208 -3.82 9.84 -2.35
CA VAL A 208 -3.69 9.92 -0.88
C VAL A 208 -4.26 11.23 -0.34
N HIS A 209 -3.97 12.37 -0.97
CA HIS A 209 -4.55 13.66 -0.57
C HIS A 209 -6.08 13.67 -0.69
N ARG A 210 -6.62 13.16 -1.80
CA ARG A 210 -8.08 13.05 -2.01
C ARG A 210 -8.74 12.17 -0.94
N ALA A 211 -8.15 11.02 -0.65
CA ALA A 211 -8.65 10.09 0.36
C ALA A 211 -8.58 10.66 1.78
N LEU A 212 -7.52 11.42 2.10
CA LEU A 212 -7.42 12.12 3.37
C LEU A 212 -8.48 13.20 3.51
N MET A 213 -8.68 14.04 2.50
CA MET A 213 -9.74 15.05 2.53
C MET A 213 -11.11 14.40 2.71
N GLU A 214 -11.40 13.32 1.99
CA GLU A 214 -12.66 12.60 2.13
C GLU A 214 -12.84 12.04 3.54
N SER A 215 -11.81 11.44 4.14
CA SER A 215 -11.94 10.82 5.46
C SER A 215 -11.86 11.79 6.64
N VAL A 216 -11.14 12.91 6.50
CA VAL A 216 -10.89 13.86 7.60
C VAL A 216 -11.86 15.04 7.54
N CYS A 217 -12.20 15.52 6.36
CA CYS A 217 -13.08 16.67 6.20
C CYS A 217 -14.56 16.30 6.07
N ILE A 218 -14.87 15.07 5.62
CA ILE A 218 -16.26 14.60 5.54
C ILE A 218 -16.57 13.77 6.77
N ARG A 219 -17.69 14.09 7.41
CA ARG A 219 -18.15 13.36 8.60
C ARG A 219 -18.53 11.93 8.21
N ASP A 220 -18.24 10.97 9.09
CA ASP A 220 -18.80 9.62 8.94
C ASP A 220 -20.31 9.67 9.23
N HIS A 221 -21.13 9.43 8.20
CA HIS A 221 -22.59 9.37 8.29
C HIS A 221 -23.10 7.93 8.43
N SER A 222 -22.25 6.95 8.70
CA SER A 222 -22.68 5.58 8.96
C SER A 222 -23.50 5.49 10.26
N VAL A 223 -24.62 4.77 10.19
CA VAL A 223 -25.57 4.62 11.30
C VAL A 223 -25.83 3.13 11.49
N PRO A 224 -25.62 2.57 12.70
CA PRO A 224 -26.00 1.19 12.98
C PRO A 224 -27.49 0.99 12.70
N CYS A 225 -27.87 -0.12 12.04
CA CYS A 225 -29.27 -0.41 11.71
C CYS A 225 -30.22 -0.30 12.91
N SER A 226 -29.74 -0.68 14.10
CA SER A 226 -30.49 -0.59 15.35
C SER A 226 -30.81 0.84 15.80
N LYS A 227 -30.09 1.85 15.29
CA LYS A 227 -30.26 3.28 15.61
C LYS A 227 -30.86 4.08 14.46
N MET A 228 -31.25 3.44 13.36
CA MET A 228 -31.74 4.15 12.17
C MET A 228 -33.02 4.94 12.44
N TYR A 229 -33.95 4.40 13.22
CA TYR A 229 -35.19 5.09 13.58
C TYR A 229 -34.92 6.35 14.40
N ASP A 230 -34.06 6.24 15.42
CA ASP A 230 -33.70 7.36 16.29
C ASP A 230 -32.99 8.46 15.49
N ARG A 231 -32.00 8.08 14.67
CA ARG A 231 -31.27 9.01 13.81
C ARG A 231 -32.19 9.72 12.80
N TYR A 232 -33.12 9.00 12.19
CA TYR A 232 -34.07 9.61 11.26
C TYR A 232 -34.99 10.62 11.96
N THR A 233 -35.46 10.29 13.16
CA THR A 233 -36.27 11.22 13.97
C THR A 233 -35.50 12.48 14.34
N GLU A 234 -34.23 12.35 14.75
CA GLU A 234 -33.34 13.48 15.00
C GLU A 234 -33.13 14.34 13.75
N LEU A 235 -32.93 13.71 12.59
CA LEU A 235 -32.71 14.39 11.32
C LEU A 235 -33.91 15.23 10.87
N LEU A 236 -35.13 14.81 11.23
CA LEU A 236 -36.36 15.55 10.94
C LEU A 236 -36.63 16.71 11.92
N SER A 237 -35.95 16.76 13.07
CA SER A 237 -36.14 17.84 14.03
C SER A 237 -35.72 19.20 13.44
N LEU A 238 -36.53 20.24 13.71
CA LEU A 238 -36.28 21.58 13.23
C LEU A 238 -35.31 22.30 14.17
N ASP A 239 -34.31 22.96 13.59
CA ASP A 239 -33.48 23.91 14.30
C ASP A 239 -34.30 25.18 14.57
N GLU A 240 -34.49 25.51 15.85
CA GLU A 240 -35.36 26.62 16.29
C GLU A 240 -34.89 27.99 15.76
N THR A 241 -33.62 28.13 15.40
CA THR A 241 -33.05 29.41 14.94
C THR A 241 -33.15 29.57 13.42
N THR A 242 -32.92 28.48 12.69
CA THR A 242 -32.86 28.51 11.21
C THR A 242 -34.12 28.01 10.53
N GLY A 243 -35.02 27.32 11.26
CA GLY A 243 -36.23 26.72 10.73
C GLY A 243 -35.99 25.57 9.73
N LYS A 244 -34.72 25.17 9.52
CA LYS A 244 -34.34 24.04 8.66
C LYS A 244 -34.13 22.80 9.53
N SER A 245 -34.55 21.64 9.03
CA SER A 245 -34.23 20.36 9.64
C SER A 245 -32.79 19.93 9.32
N ALA A 246 -32.22 19.07 10.16
CA ALA A 246 -30.87 18.56 9.94
C ALA A 246 -30.77 17.71 8.65
N ILE A 247 -31.86 17.05 8.21
CA ILE A 247 -31.89 16.32 6.94
C ILE A 247 -31.75 17.24 5.71
N VAL A 248 -32.26 18.47 5.78
CA VAL A 248 -32.09 19.45 4.70
C VAL A 248 -30.64 19.91 4.65
N LYS A 249 -30.03 20.17 5.82
CA LYS A 249 -28.60 20.55 5.92
C LYS A 249 -27.66 19.43 5.46
N GLU A 250 -28.06 18.16 5.60
CA GLU A 250 -27.26 17.00 5.14
C GLU A 250 -27.40 16.75 3.63
N PHE A 251 -28.51 17.16 3.02
CA PHE A 251 -28.74 17.05 1.57
C PHE A 251 -28.09 18.18 0.76
N GLU A 252 -28.00 19.38 1.31
CA GLU A 252 -27.36 20.58 0.72
C GLU A 252 -25.82 20.46 0.68
#